data_AF-A0A2V9ZIM2-F1
#
_entry.id   AF-A0A2V9ZIM2-F1
#
_cell.length_a   1.000
_cell.length_b   1.000
_cell.length_c   1.000
_cell.angle_alpha   90.00
_cell.angle_beta   90.00
_cell.angle_gamma   90.00
#
_symmetry.space_group_name_H-M   'P 1'
#
loop_
_entity.id
_entity.type
_entity.pdbx_description
1 polymer ?
#
loop_
_entity_poly.entity_id
_entity_poly.type
_entity_poly.pdbx_seq_one_letter_code
_entity_poly.pdbx_strand_id
1 'polypeptide(L)'
;MRLNFRLILPLVVVLSLVSFLSSYYQVKGQKRDLEQDLQKRAEVLAESLEESIEPQLAPQMGRGSRDELQRIVERFGNREHLFGIGIYGRRGEVIGVTPSLATRLSGFPLAVARPDQAQGRGEFLKFGETPVYIYVLPLHGRENSAASLVVVHDAAYIQAQNLRFWRNTFLRLLVELGLIALTVWLIVRWSISGPIARTVQWMKALRTGKGSPPRYALHDQDPLLPLAKEAITFAESLATARAVAEHEARLRENAEAIWTPDRLAVHVRAKLNGSRLFVVSNREPYSHVKEGKAVKVIIPASGLVTAIEPILRACDGTWVAHGSGDADRETVDSRDRLQVPPEEPRYTLRRVWLNKEEEDGYYYGFANEGLWPLCHIAHTRPLFRATDWQHYREVNQKFADAILDEMAGTEQPVLLVQDYHFALLPQLVKKKRPDARIAIFWHIPWPNPEAFGICPWQCELLDGL
;
A
#
# COMPACT_ATOMS: atom_id res chain seq x y z
N MET A 1 -7.59 -11.89 -1.48
CA MET A 1 -8.70 -12.87 -1.50
C MET A 1 -8.99 -13.46 -2.89
N ARG A 2 -8.83 -12.74 -4.01
CA ARG A 2 -9.15 -13.27 -5.36
C ARG A 2 -8.22 -14.38 -5.88
N LEU A 3 -6.96 -14.45 -5.44
CA LEU A 3 -6.02 -15.49 -5.88
C LEU A 3 -6.35 -16.88 -5.28
N ASN A 4 -6.83 -16.91 -4.02
CA ASN A 4 -7.14 -18.16 -3.33
C ASN A 4 -8.33 -18.89 -3.97
N PHE A 5 -9.34 -18.17 -4.47
CA PHE A 5 -10.49 -18.79 -5.12
C PHE A 5 -10.13 -19.53 -6.42
N ARG A 6 -9.12 -19.07 -7.17
CA ARG A 6 -8.75 -19.66 -8.46
C ARG A 6 -8.06 -21.02 -8.35
N LEU A 7 -7.39 -21.31 -7.24
CA LEU A 7 -6.74 -22.62 -7.01
C LEU A 7 -7.63 -23.58 -6.23
N ILE A 8 -8.44 -23.07 -5.29
CA ILE A 8 -9.30 -23.89 -4.43
C ILE A 8 -10.51 -24.41 -5.21
N LEU A 9 -11.13 -23.56 -6.04
CA LEU A 9 -12.33 -23.93 -6.78
C LEU A 9 -12.12 -25.13 -7.72
N PRO A 10 -11.10 -25.18 -8.60
CA PRO A 10 -10.91 -26.34 -9.47
C PRO A 10 -10.56 -27.61 -8.69
N LEU A 11 -9.79 -27.51 -7.59
CA LEU A 11 -9.46 -28.65 -6.75
C LEU A 11 -10.70 -29.25 -6.10
N VAL A 12 -11.54 -28.41 -5.49
CA VAL A 12 -12.82 -28.84 -4.89
C VAL A 12 -13.75 -29.42 -5.94
N VAL A 13 -13.83 -28.82 -7.13
CA VAL A 13 -14.66 -29.33 -8.23
C VAL A 13 -14.19 -30.72 -8.69
N VAL A 14 -12.89 -30.92 -8.88
CA VAL A 14 -12.34 -32.21 -9.31
C VAL A 14 -12.55 -33.28 -8.24
N LEU A 15 -12.27 -32.99 -6.97
CA LEU A 15 -12.49 -33.93 -5.86
C LEU A 15 -13.97 -34.29 -5.69
N SER A 16 -14.86 -33.29 -5.79
CA SER A 16 -16.31 -33.52 -5.74
C SER A 16 -16.78 -34.41 -6.88
N LEU A 17 -16.27 -34.17 -8.10
CA LEU A 17 -16.63 -34.93 -9.29
C LEU A 17 -16.16 -36.39 -9.18
N VAL A 18 -14.92 -36.63 -8.73
CA VAL A 18 -14.38 -37.97 -8.54
C VAL A 18 -15.13 -38.72 -7.43
N SER A 19 -15.40 -38.07 -6.29
CA SER A 19 -16.13 -38.70 -5.17
C SER A 19 -17.59 -39.00 -5.54
N PHE A 20 -18.25 -38.10 -6.29
CA PHE A 20 -19.59 -38.33 -6.83
C PHE A 20 -19.63 -39.49 -7.83
N LEU A 21 -18.72 -39.53 -8.80
CA LEU A 21 -18.63 -40.61 -9.78
C LEU A 21 -18.38 -41.95 -9.11
N SER A 22 -17.41 -42.01 -8.19
CA SER A 22 -17.10 -43.22 -7.42
C SER A 22 -18.31 -43.72 -6.64
N SER A 23 -18.98 -42.81 -5.92
CA SER A 23 -20.18 -43.14 -5.14
C SER A 23 -21.34 -43.61 -6.03
N TYR A 24 -21.54 -42.98 -7.19
CA TYR A 24 -22.54 -43.42 -8.17
C TYR A 24 -22.27 -44.84 -8.66
N TYR A 25 -21.02 -45.15 -9.01
CA TYR A 25 -20.63 -46.51 -9.39
C TYR A 25 -20.82 -47.50 -8.24
N GLN A 26 -20.50 -47.11 -7.01
CA GLN A 26 -20.67 -47.96 -5.83
C GLN A 26 -22.14 -48.29 -5.55
N VAL A 27 -23.02 -47.29 -5.58
CA VAL A 27 -24.48 -47.49 -5.38
C VAL A 27 -25.07 -48.34 -6.50
N LYS A 28 -24.64 -48.10 -7.75
CA LYS A 28 -25.06 -48.92 -8.90
C LYS A 28 -24.57 -50.36 -8.78
N GLY A 29 -23.33 -50.57 -8.29
CA GLY A 29 -22.78 -51.88 -8.02
C GLY A 29 -23.58 -52.64 -6.96
N GLN A 30 -23.77 -52.03 -5.79
CA GLN A 30 -24.54 -52.63 -4.69
C GLN A 30 -25.96 -53.01 -5.08
N LYS A 31 -26.63 -52.18 -5.90
CA LYS A 31 -27.94 -52.53 -6.44
C LYS A 31 -27.89 -53.80 -7.29
N ARG A 32 -26.90 -53.92 -8.18
CA ARG A 32 -26.71 -55.11 -9.03
C ARG A 32 -26.39 -56.35 -8.20
N ASP A 33 -25.58 -56.21 -7.15
CA ASP A 33 -25.25 -57.30 -6.25
C ASP A 33 -26.49 -57.83 -5.52
N LEU A 34 -27.35 -56.92 -5.02
CA LEU A 34 -28.63 -57.28 -4.40
C LEU A 34 -29.60 -57.94 -5.39
N GLU A 35 -29.67 -57.42 -6.62
CA GLU A 35 -30.47 -58.04 -7.68
C GLU A 35 -29.94 -59.46 -7.99
N GLN A 36 -28.63 -59.64 -8.16
CA GLN A 36 -28.02 -60.95 -8.41
C GLN A 36 -28.18 -61.94 -7.25
N ASP A 37 -28.06 -61.48 -6.00
CA ASP A 37 -28.32 -62.31 -4.82
C ASP A 37 -29.77 -62.79 -4.79
N LEU A 38 -30.73 -61.90 -5.09
CA LEU A 38 -32.14 -62.26 -5.19
C LEU A 38 -32.40 -63.27 -6.32
N GLN A 39 -31.76 -63.09 -7.48
CA GLN A 39 -31.84 -64.02 -8.60
C GLN A 39 -31.36 -65.42 -8.21
N LYS A 40 -30.15 -65.52 -7.66
CA LYS A 40 -29.55 -66.80 -7.22
C LYS A 40 -30.39 -67.48 -6.14
N ARG A 41 -30.93 -66.71 -5.18
CA ARG A 41 -31.81 -67.27 -4.14
C ARG A 41 -33.08 -67.86 -4.73
N ALA A 42 -33.71 -67.17 -5.69
CA ALA A 42 -34.92 -67.66 -6.33
C ALA A 42 -34.64 -68.92 -7.17
N GLU A 43 -33.51 -68.98 -7.87
CA GLU A 43 -33.05 -70.14 -8.64
C GLU A 43 -32.79 -71.35 -7.73
N VAL A 44 -31.96 -71.19 -6.69
CA VAL A 44 -31.66 -72.27 -5.73
C VAL A 44 -32.93 -72.76 -5.01
N LEU A 45 -33.85 -71.85 -4.67
CA LEU A 45 -35.13 -72.24 -4.07
C LEU A 45 -36.02 -73.01 -5.04
N ALA A 46 -36.03 -72.63 -6.32
CA ALA A 46 -36.82 -73.33 -7.34
C ALA A 46 -36.25 -74.72 -7.64
N GLU A 47 -34.93 -74.86 -7.80
CA GLU A 47 -34.26 -76.15 -8.01
C GLU A 47 -34.45 -77.09 -6.80
N SER A 48 -34.33 -76.56 -5.57
CA SER A 48 -34.58 -77.35 -4.36
C SER A 48 -36.03 -77.84 -4.25
N LEU A 49 -36.99 -77.08 -4.79
CA LEU A 49 -38.40 -77.45 -4.82
C LEU A 49 -38.73 -78.39 -5.98
N GLU A 50 -38.07 -78.24 -7.12
CA GLU A 50 -38.16 -79.15 -8.28
C GLU A 50 -37.92 -80.60 -7.86
N GLU A 51 -36.81 -80.86 -7.15
CA GLU A 51 -36.49 -82.21 -6.64
C GLU A 51 -37.60 -82.82 -5.77
N SER A 52 -38.36 -81.97 -5.06
CA SER A 52 -39.46 -82.40 -4.19
C SER A 52 -40.81 -82.52 -4.90
N ILE A 53 -41.02 -81.75 -5.98
CA ILE A 53 -42.31 -81.62 -6.68
C ILE A 53 -42.41 -82.58 -7.87
N GLU A 54 -41.34 -82.75 -8.64
CA GLU A 54 -41.33 -83.59 -9.86
C GLU A 54 -41.77 -85.04 -9.62
N PRO A 55 -41.35 -85.73 -8.54
CA PRO A 55 -41.79 -87.10 -8.27
C PRO A 55 -43.32 -87.22 -8.04
N GLN A 56 -43.98 -86.12 -7.68
CA GLN A 56 -45.41 -86.07 -7.38
C GLN A 56 -46.27 -85.66 -8.60
N LEU A 57 -45.65 -85.29 -9.73
CA LEU A 57 -46.32 -84.92 -10.97
C LEU A 57 -46.67 -86.14 -11.83
N ALA A 58 -47.91 -86.65 -11.71
CA ALA A 58 -48.46 -87.75 -12.52
C ALA A 58 -49.50 -87.25 -13.55
N PRO A 59 -49.65 -87.92 -14.72
CA PRO A 59 -50.59 -87.52 -15.79
C PRO A 59 -52.06 -87.53 -15.38
N GLN A 60 -52.44 -88.28 -14.33
CA GLN A 60 -53.75 -88.20 -13.68
C GLN A 60 -53.59 -87.87 -12.20
N MET A 61 -53.50 -86.58 -11.87
CA MET A 61 -53.44 -86.12 -10.48
C MET A 61 -54.77 -86.38 -9.75
N GLY A 62 -54.76 -87.32 -8.80
CA GLY A 62 -55.83 -87.49 -7.82
C GLY A 62 -55.85 -86.37 -6.78
N ARG A 63 -56.95 -86.22 -6.03
CA ARG A 63 -57.09 -85.22 -4.94
C ARG A 63 -55.91 -85.27 -3.95
N GLY A 64 -55.47 -86.48 -3.57
CA GLY A 64 -54.37 -86.67 -2.61
C GLY A 64 -53.03 -86.09 -3.04
N SER A 65 -52.64 -86.21 -4.32
CA SER A 65 -51.39 -85.63 -4.84
C SER A 65 -51.43 -84.11 -4.90
N ARG A 66 -52.61 -83.51 -5.19
CA ARG A 66 -52.78 -82.05 -5.12
C ARG A 66 -52.68 -81.52 -3.68
N ASP A 67 -53.27 -82.24 -2.73
CA ASP A 67 -53.20 -81.87 -1.31
C ASP A 67 -51.78 -82.00 -0.74
N GLU A 68 -50.94 -82.88 -1.31
CA GLU A 68 -49.53 -83.00 -0.94
C GLU A 68 -48.67 -81.87 -1.53
N LEU A 69 -48.84 -81.56 -2.82
CA LEU A 69 -48.19 -80.42 -3.47
C LEU A 69 -48.57 -79.08 -2.82
N GLN A 70 -49.84 -78.90 -2.44
CA GLN A 70 -50.29 -77.72 -1.70
C GLN A 70 -49.58 -77.60 -0.34
N ARG A 71 -49.45 -78.70 0.42
CA ARG A 71 -48.72 -78.72 1.70
C ARG A 71 -47.23 -78.43 1.55
N ILE A 72 -46.60 -78.90 0.47
CA ILE A 72 -45.20 -78.60 0.15
C ILE A 72 -45.07 -77.08 -0.07
N VAL A 73 -45.85 -76.50 -0.98
CA VAL A 73 -45.79 -75.06 -1.30
C VAL A 73 -46.07 -74.17 -0.09
N GLU A 74 -47.07 -74.53 0.73
CA GLU A 74 -47.43 -73.78 1.95
C GLU A 74 -46.31 -73.75 2.99
N ARG A 75 -45.52 -74.83 3.12
CA ARG A 75 -44.38 -74.89 4.07
C ARG A 75 -43.32 -73.83 3.76
N PHE A 76 -43.20 -73.41 2.50
CA PHE A 76 -42.24 -72.40 2.07
C PHE A 76 -42.81 -70.99 2.07
N GLY A 77 -44.13 -70.80 2.23
CA GLY A 77 -44.80 -69.51 2.11
C GLY A 77 -44.46 -68.46 3.19
N ASN A 78 -43.73 -68.82 4.26
CA ASN A 78 -43.41 -67.92 5.37
C ASN A 78 -41.90 -67.63 5.50
N ARG A 79 -41.19 -67.43 4.37
CA ARG A 79 -39.76 -67.08 4.34
C ARG A 79 -39.55 -65.58 4.10
N GLU A 80 -38.47 -65.03 4.67
CA GLU A 80 -38.12 -63.63 4.53
C GLU A 80 -37.92 -63.23 3.05
N HIS A 81 -38.53 -62.12 2.64
CA HIS A 81 -38.52 -61.59 1.26
C HIS A 81 -39.12 -62.52 0.19
N LEU A 82 -39.81 -63.60 0.58
CA LEU A 82 -40.58 -64.42 -0.35
C LEU A 82 -42.03 -63.93 -0.37
N PHE A 83 -42.50 -63.50 -1.54
CA PHE A 83 -43.87 -63.07 -1.72
C PHE A 83 -44.82 -64.27 -1.85
N GLY A 84 -44.36 -65.33 -2.52
CA GLY A 84 -45.06 -66.60 -2.59
C GLY A 84 -44.56 -67.54 -3.67
N ILE A 85 -45.11 -68.75 -3.70
CA ILE A 85 -44.77 -69.79 -4.67
C ILE A 85 -46.08 -70.33 -5.26
N GLY A 86 -46.06 -70.64 -6.55
CA GLY A 86 -47.19 -71.27 -7.24
C GLY A 86 -46.73 -72.33 -8.22
N ILE A 87 -47.47 -73.43 -8.29
CA ILE A 87 -47.32 -74.50 -9.27
C ILE A 87 -48.50 -74.37 -10.24
N TYR A 88 -48.18 -74.16 -11.51
CA TYR A 88 -49.17 -73.99 -12.57
C TYR A 88 -49.05 -75.13 -13.57
N GLY A 89 -50.17 -75.67 -14.04
CA GLY A 89 -50.19 -76.66 -15.10
C GLY A 89 -50.08 -76.03 -16.49
N ARG A 90 -50.09 -76.87 -17.53
CA ARG A 90 -49.82 -76.47 -18.92
C ARG A 90 -50.79 -75.44 -19.49
N ARG A 91 -52.03 -75.36 -18.97
CA ARG A 91 -53.05 -74.40 -19.39
C ARG A 91 -53.19 -73.22 -18.41
N GLY A 92 -52.25 -73.08 -17.47
CA GLY A 92 -52.27 -72.04 -16.45
C GLY A 92 -53.18 -72.34 -15.26
N GLU A 93 -53.66 -73.57 -15.13
CA GLU A 93 -54.42 -74.04 -13.98
C GLU A 93 -53.56 -74.07 -12.71
N VAL A 94 -54.10 -73.58 -11.59
CA VAL A 94 -53.40 -73.62 -10.30
C VAL A 94 -53.43 -75.03 -9.74
N ILE A 95 -52.25 -75.65 -9.58
CA ILE A 95 -52.08 -76.97 -8.96
C ILE A 95 -51.84 -76.82 -7.46
N GLY A 96 -51.06 -75.82 -7.06
CA GLY A 96 -50.84 -75.44 -5.67
C GLY A 96 -50.27 -74.03 -5.57
N VAL A 97 -50.67 -73.25 -4.56
CA VAL A 97 -50.26 -71.84 -4.43
C VAL A 97 -50.23 -71.41 -2.97
N THR A 98 -49.27 -70.58 -2.59
CA THR A 98 -49.23 -69.99 -1.25
C THR A 98 -50.37 -68.97 -1.06
N PRO A 99 -50.95 -68.83 0.14
CA PRO A 99 -52.06 -67.88 0.40
C PRO A 99 -51.74 -66.42 0.04
N SER A 100 -50.49 -66.00 0.28
CA SER A 100 -49.99 -64.65 -0.03
C SER A 100 -49.99 -64.34 -1.52
N LEU A 101 -49.73 -65.34 -2.36
CA LEU A 101 -49.78 -65.22 -3.81
C LEU A 101 -51.23 -65.37 -4.31
N ALA A 102 -51.98 -66.31 -3.72
CA ALA A 102 -53.37 -66.63 -4.09
C ALA A 102 -54.32 -65.42 -4.00
N THR A 103 -54.22 -64.66 -2.91
CA THR A 103 -55.07 -63.48 -2.64
C THR A 103 -54.87 -62.34 -3.64
N ARG A 104 -53.77 -62.35 -4.41
CA ARG A 104 -53.42 -61.30 -5.36
C ARG A 104 -53.39 -61.77 -6.82
N LEU A 105 -53.78 -63.01 -7.13
CA LEU A 105 -53.70 -63.61 -8.47
C LEU A 105 -54.37 -62.83 -9.61
N SER A 106 -55.33 -61.94 -9.34
CA SER A 106 -56.14 -61.19 -10.33
C SER A 106 -55.33 -60.31 -11.29
N GLY A 107 -54.05 -60.06 -11.02
CA GLY A 107 -53.14 -59.28 -11.88
C GLY A 107 -51.88 -60.04 -12.34
N PHE A 108 -51.80 -61.36 -12.15
CA PHE A 108 -50.60 -62.13 -12.48
C PHE A 108 -50.52 -62.44 -13.99
N PRO A 109 -49.45 -62.04 -14.71
CA PRO A 109 -49.29 -62.41 -16.10
C PRO A 109 -48.94 -63.90 -16.19
N LEU A 110 -49.95 -64.76 -16.35
CA LEU A 110 -49.80 -66.18 -16.70
C LEU A 110 -48.99 -66.41 -17.99
N ALA A 111 -48.71 -65.37 -18.77
CA ALA A 111 -47.87 -65.40 -19.97
C ALA A 111 -46.40 -65.79 -19.71
N VAL A 112 -45.91 -65.71 -18.47
CA VAL A 112 -44.52 -66.02 -18.09
C VAL A 112 -44.31 -67.52 -17.82
N ALA A 113 -45.36 -68.25 -17.43
CA ALA A 113 -45.34 -69.69 -17.19
C ALA A 113 -45.55 -70.47 -18.49
N ARG A 114 -44.56 -70.47 -19.39
CA ARG A 114 -44.56 -71.32 -20.59
C ARG A 114 -43.65 -72.52 -20.37
N PRO A 115 -44.18 -73.75 -20.25
CA PRO A 115 -43.38 -74.93 -19.97
C PRO A 115 -42.53 -75.44 -21.16
N ASP A 116 -42.62 -74.81 -22.34
CA ASP A 116 -41.92 -75.26 -23.56
C ASP A 116 -40.45 -74.74 -23.67
N GLN A 117 -39.92 -74.06 -22.65
CA GLN A 117 -38.51 -73.63 -22.61
C GLN A 117 -37.69 -74.58 -21.72
N ALA A 118 -36.46 -74.90 -22.10
CA ALA A 118 -35.63 -75.90 -21.40
C ALA A 118 -34.85 -75.37 -20.18
N GLN A 119 -34.89 -74.07 -19.90
CA GLN A 119 -34.16 -73.43 -18.80
C GLN A 119 -35.06 -72.50 -18.01
N GLY A 120 -34.81 -72.41 -16.70
CA GLY A 120 -35.49 -71.45 -15.83
C GLY A 120 -35.18 -70.01 -16.25
N ARG A 121 -36.18 -69.14 -16.12
CA ARG A 121 -36.07 -67.72 -16.48
C ARG A 121 -36.63 -66.87 -15.36
N GLY A 122 -35.93 -65.80 -15.02
CA GLY A 122 -36.48 -64.79 -14.13
C GLY A 122 -36.43 -63.37 -14.66
N GLU A 123 -37.35 -62.55 -14.17
CA GLU A 123 -37.56 -61.17 -14.62
C GLU A 123 -38.06 -60.31 -13.45
N PHE A 124 -37.59 -59.06 -13.41
CA PHE A 124 -38.08 -58.05 -12.46
C PHE A 124 -39.33 -57.40 -13.02
N LEU A 125 -40.44 -57.52 -12.31
CA LEU A 125 -41.73 -56.99 -12.70
C LEU A 125 -42.31 -56.11 -11.59
N LYS A 126 -43.30 -55.29 -11.92
CA LYS A 126 -44.07 -54.55 -10.92
C LYS A 126 -45.41 -55.22 -10.75
N PHE A 127 -45.67 -55.67 -9.53
CA PHE A 127 -46.94 -56.22 -9.13
C PHE A 127 -47.77 -55.13 -8.45
N GLY A 128 -48.61 -54.43 -9.23
CA GLY A 128 -49.20 -53.16 -8.81
C GLY A 128 -48.11 -52.10 -8.59
N GLU A 129 -47.98 -51.60 -7.36
CA GLU A 129 -46.91 -50.66 -6.97
C GLU A 129 -45.67 -51.36 -6.38
N THR A 130 -45.74 -52.67 -6.08
CA THR A 130 -44.65 -53.40 -5.43
C THR A 130 -43.73 -54.01 -6.48
N PRO A 131 -42.43 -53.67 -6.51
CA PRO A 131 -41.47 -54.35 -7.38
C PRO A 131 -41.22 -55.77 -6.85
N VAL A 132 -41.28 -56.75 -7.74
CA VAL A 132 -41.06 -58.18 -7.42
C VAL A 132 -40.08 -58.78 -8.42
N TYR A 133 -39.37 -59.82 -7.99
CA TYR A 133 -38.62 -60.68 -8.88
C TYR A 133 -39.35 -62.00 -9.04
N ILE A 134 -39.61 -62.41 -10.28
CA ILE A 134 -40.30 -63.65 -10.59
C ILE A 134 -39.30 -64.58 -11.25
N TYR A 135 -39.18 -65.80 -10.73
CA TYR A 135 -38.42 -66.88 -11.35
C TYR A 135 -39.37 -68.01 -11.72
N VAL A 136 -39.31 -68.46 -12.96
CA VAL A 136 -40.15 -69.53 -13.50
C VAL A 136 -39.27 -70.68 -13.93
N LEU A 137 -39.54 -71.85 -13.37
CA LEU A 137 -38.83 -73.10 -13.65
C LEU A 137 -39.82 -74.13 -14.23
N PRO A 138 -39.59 -74.64 -15.46
CA PRO A 138 -40.42 -75.67 -16.06
C PRO A 138 -40.14 -77.03 -15.40
N LEU A 139 -41.20 -77.72 -14.97
CA LEU A 139 -41.13 -79.02 -14.31
C LEU A 139 -41.54 -80.15 -15.28
N HIS A 140 -40.78 -81.24 -15.30
CA HIS A 140 -40.99 -82.37 -16.21
C HIS A 140 -41.40 -83.64 -15.45
N GLY A 141 -42.68 -84.04 -15.56
CA GLY A 141 -43.16 -85.29 -14.99
C GLY A 141 -42.73 -86.54 -15.78
N ARG A 142 -42.84 -87.73 -15.16
CA ARG A 142 -42.40 -89.04 -15.70
C ARG A 142 -43.00 -89.45 -17.06
N GLU A 143 -44.10 -88.83 -17.50
CA GLU A 143 -44.78 -89.13 -18.77
C GLU A 143 -45.32 -87.86 -19.44
N ASN A 144 -44.44 -86.88 -19.72
CA ASN A 144 -44.76 -85.69 -20.54
C ASN A 144 -45.78 -84.70 -19.91
N SER A 145 -46.00 -84.79 -18.60
CA SER A 145 -46.75 -83.78 -17.83
C SER A 145 -45.88 -82.55 -17.62
N ALA A 146 -46.22 -81.45 -18.29
CA ALA A 146 -45.48 -80.19 -18.20
C ALA A 146 -46.19 -79.23 -17.22
N ALA A 147 -45.50 -78.88 -16.14
CA ALA A 147 -45.94 -77.86 -15.18
C ALA A 147 -44.88 -76.75 -15.08
N SER A 148 -45.21 -75.65 -14.43
CA SER A 148 -44.27 -74.57 -14.17
C SER A 148 -44.32 -74.18 -12.70
N LEU A 149 -43.16 -74.23 -12.05
CA LEU A 149 -42.95 -73.68 -10.72
C LEU A 149 -42.64 -72.19 -10.86
N VAL A 150 -43.35 -71.37 -10.11
CA VAL A 150 -43.18 -69.92 -10.09
C VAL A 150 -42.83 -69.50 -8.68
N VAL A 151 -41.64 -68.93 -8.51
CA VAL A 151 -41.16 -68.37 -7.25
C VAL A 151 -41.19 -66.85 -7.37
N VAL A 152 -41.92 -66.18 -6.48
CA VAL A 152 -42.06 -64.72 -6.47
C VAL A 152 -41.41 -64.18 -5.20
N HIS A 153 -40.41 -63.31 -5.38
CA HIS A 153 -39.72 -62.61 -4.32
C HIS A 153 -40.10 -61.13 -4.27
N ASP A 154 -40.19 -60.59 -3.07
CA ASP A 154 -40.38 -59.15 -2.84
C ASP A 154 -39.06 -58.41 -3.09
N ALA A 155 -39.06 -57.47 -4.04
CA ALA A 155 -37.91 -56.62 -4.37
C ALA A 155 -38.07 -55.18 -3.84
N ALA A 156 -39.11 -54.88 -3.06
CA ALA A 156 -39.35 -53.56 -2.49
C ALA A 156 -38.21 -53.11 -1.57
N TYR A 157 -37.59 -54.06 -0.86
CA TYR A 157 -36.46 -53.78 0.01
C TYR A 157 -35.23 -53.26 -0.77
N ILE A 158 -35.02 -53.70 -2.02
CA ILE A 158 -33.92 -53.23 -2.88
C ILE A 158 -34.08 -51.74 -3.18
N GLN A 159 -35.33 -51.29 -3.44
CA GLN A 159 -35.62 -49.87 -3.66
C GLN A 159 -35.54 -49.05 -2.37
N ALA A 160 -36.07 -49.57 -1.25
CA ALA A 160 -36.01 -48.89 0.05
C ALA A 160 -34.59 -48.76 0.60
N GLN A 161 -33.71 -49.73 0.31
CA GLN A 161 -32.29 -49.65 0.64
C GLN A 161 -31.56 -48.65 -0.25
N ASN A 162 -31.90 -48.55 -1.55
CA ASN A 162 -31.30 -47.57 -2.45
C ASN A 162 -31.42 -46.13 -1.93
N LEU A 163 -32.59 -45.73 -1.40
CA LEU A 163 -32.76 -44.38 -0.83
C LEU A 163 -31.87 -44.16 0.41
N ARG A 164 -31.70 -45.18 1.25
CA ARG A 164 -30.80 -45.14 2.41
C ARG A 164 -29.33 -45.02 1.99
N PHE A 165 -28.92 -45.74 0.95
CA PHE A 165 -27.58 -45.62 0.37
C PHE A 165 -27.34 -44.21 -0.15
N TRP A 166 -28.26 -43.65 -0.93
CA TRP A 166 -28.16 -42.27 -1.41
C TRP A 166 -28.04 -41.23 -0.27
N ARG A 167 -28.84 -41.38 0.80
CA ARG A 167 -28.76 -40.49 1.97
C ARG A 167 -27.40 -40.57 2.66
N ASN A 168 -26.89 -41.78 2.89
CA ASN A 168 -25.60 -41.98 3.57
C ASN A 168 -24.44 -41.48 2.70
N THR A 169 -24.49 -41.72 1.40
CA THR A 169 -23.55 -41.18 0.42
C THR A 169 -23.53 -39.65 0.46
N PHE A 170 -24.69 -39.01 0.45
CA PHE A 170 -24.79 -37.56 0.51
C PHE A 170 -24.16 -36.99 1.79
N LEU A 171 -24.48 -37.56 2.96
CA LEU A 171 -23.91 -37.11 4.23
C LEU A 171 -22.39 -37.28 4.27
N ARG A 172 -21.87 -38.39 3.73
CA ARG A 172 -20.42 -38.62 3.64
C ARG A 172 -19.74 -37.56 2.77
N LEU A 173 -20.29 -37.27 1.59
CA LEU A 173 -19.75 -36.24 0.69
C LEU A 173 -19.73 -34.85 1.33
N LEU A 174 -20.77 -34.51 2.09
CA LEU A 174 -20.85 -33.22 2.80
C LEU A 174 -19.74 -33.09 3.85
N VAL A 175 -19.48 -34.14 4.62
CA VAL A 175 -18.39 -34.17 5.61
C VAL A 175 -17.02 -34.06 4.93
N GLU A 176 -16.80 -34.78 3.83
CA GLU A 176 -15.56 -34.74 3.05
C GLU A 176 -15.27 -33.32 2.53
N LEU A 177 -16.28 -32.67 1.94
CA LEU A 177 -16.19 -31.28 1.50
C LEU A 177 -15.86 -30.31 2.63
N GLY A 178 -16.49 -30.48 3.79
CA GLY A 178 -16.23 -29.66 4.99
C GLY A 178 -14.79 -29.80 5.48
N LEU A 179 -14.25 -31.02 5.51
CA LEU A 179 -12.86 -31.28 5.89
C LEU A 179 -11.88 -30.63 4.91
N ILE A 180 -12.10 -30.79 3.59
CA ILE A 180 -11.26 -30.16 2.57
C ILE A 180 -11.26 -28.63 2.74
N ALA A 181 -12.43 -28.03 2.92
CA ALA A 181 -12.55 -26.58 3.13
C ALA A 181 -11.80 -26.12 4.39
N LEU A 182 -11.89 -26.88 5.49
CA LEU A 182 -11.19 -26.58 6.75
C LEU A 182 -9.67 -26.70 6.59
N THR A 183 -9.18 -27.77 5.97
CA THR A 183 -7.74 -27.98 5.72
C THR A 183 -7.17 -26.87 4.85
N VAL A 184 -7.88 -26.51 3.78
CA VAL A 184 -7.50 -25.40 2.90
C VAL A 184 -7.46 -24.07 3.67
N TRP A 185 -8.47 -23.80 4.50
CA TRP A 185 -8.49 -22.60 5.34
C TRP A 185 -7.31 -22.54 6.31
N LEU A 186 -6.97 -23.66 6.96
CA LEU A 186 -5.81 -23.77 7.84
C LEU A 186 -4.49 -23.55 7.10
N ILE A 187 -4.30 -24.17 5.93
CA ILE A 187 -3.10 -24.00 5.11
C ILE A 187 -2.96 -22.53 4.69
N VAL A 188 -4.01 -21.88 4.20
CA VAL A 188 -3.97 -20.47 3.81
C VAL A 188 -3.64 -19.56 5.01
N ARG A 189 -4.23 -19.85 6.17
CA ARG A 189 -4.01 -19.07 7.40
C ARG A 189 -2.59 -19.22 7.93
N TRP A 190 -2.01 -20.42 7.92
CA TRP A 190 -0.69 -20.67 8.49
C TRP A 190 0.47 -20.52 7.50
N SER A 191 0.31 -20.95 6.25
CA SER A 191 1.39 -20.94 5.25
C SER A 191 1.56 -19.59 4.56
N ILE A 192 0.47 -18.87 4.24
CA ILE A 192 0.54 -17.68 3.37
C ILE A 192 0.39 -16.38 4.18
N SER A 193 -0.54 -16.35 5.14
CA SER A 193 -0.90 -15.10 5.81
C SER A 193 0.21 -14.57 6.74
N GLY A 194 0.95 -15.47 7.38
CA GLY A 194 2.05 -15.12 8.29
C GLY A 194 3.25 -14.46 7.59
N PRO A 195 3.82 -15.06 6.53
CA PRO A 195 4.92 -14.47 5.79
C PRO A 195 4.57 -13.14 5.08
N ILE A 196 3.34 -13.01 4.56
CA ILE A 196 2.88 -11.77 3.90
C ILE A 196 2.73 -10.63 4.92
N ALA A 197 2.14 -10.89 6.09
CA ALA A 197 2.01 -9.84 7.11
C ALA A 197 3.40 -9.33 7.58
N ARG A 198 4.39 -10.23 7.66
CA ARG A 198 5.77 -9.91 8.04
C ARG A 198 6.49 -9.07 6.98
N THR A 199 6.36 -9.41 5.70
CA THR A 199 6.93 -8.61 4.59
C THR A 199 6.29 -7.22 4.49
N VAL A 200 5.00 -7.07 4.77
CA VAL A 200 4.33 -5.76 4.83
C VAL A 200 4.84 -4.89 5.98
N GLN A 201 5.05 -5.46 7.17
CA GLN A 201 5.62 -4.73 8.31
C GLN A 201 7.06 -4.27 8.02
N TRP A 202 7.85 -5.12 7.36
CA TRP A 202 9.22 -4.78 6.95
C TRP A 202 9.25 -3.66 5.90
N MET A 203 8.39 -3.71 4.87
CA MET A 203 8.23 -2.60 3.91
C MET A 203 7.81 -1.29 4.59
N LYS A 204 6.94 -1.36 5.61
CA LYS A 204 6.52 -0.18 6.38
C LYS A 204 7.68 0.41 7.20
N ALA A 205 8.53 -0.42 7.80
CA ALA A 205 9.72 0.02 8.53
C ALA A 205 10.78 0.66 7.61
N LEU A 206 10.96 0.11 6.40
CA LEU A 206 11.82 0.72 5.37
C LEU A 206 11.31 2.10 4.94
N ARG A 207 9.99 2.27 4.77
CA ARG A 207 9.37 3.55 4.42
C ARG A 207 9.54 4.62 5.50
N THR A 208 9.58 4.24 6.78
CA THR A 208 9.63 5.21 7.90
C THR A 208 11.05 5.51 8.39
N GLY A 209 12.08 4.91 7.79
CA GLY A 209 13.49 5.19 8.13
C GLY A 209 13.90 4.79 9.55
N LYS A 210 13.07 4.01 10.26
CA LYS A 210 13.33 3.53 11.62
C LYS A 210 13.50 2.02 11.61
N GLY A 211 14.75 1.56 11.60
CA GLY A 211 15.10 0.18 11.96
C GLY A 211 16.09 -0.48 11.00
N SER A 212 17.17 -1.03 11.56
CA SER A 212 18.03 -1.99 10.87
C SER A 212 17.21 -3.21 10.43
N PRO A 213 17.50 -3.81 9.27
CA PRO A 213 16.79 -5.00 8.82
C PRO A 213 16.94 -6.11 9.87
N PRO A 214 15.86 -6.83 10.22
CA PRO A 214 15.99 -7.96 11.14
C PRO A 214 16.88 -9.02 10.47
N ARG A 215 17.88 -9.52 11.17
CA ARG A 215 18.63 -10.72 10.75
C ARG A 215 17.69 -11.91 10.81
N TYR A 216 16.99 -12.17 9.73
CA TYR A 216 16.17 -13.36 9.59
C TYR A 216 17.08 -14.55 9.22
N ALA A 217 17.10 -15.56 10.09
CA ALA A 217 17.60 -16.88 9.72
C ALA A 217 16.57 -17.50 8.76
N LEU A 218 16.81 -17.33 7.46
CA LEU A 218 16.02 -17.98 6.43
C LEU A 218 16.19 -19.50 6.58
N HIS A 219 15.10 -20.21 6.85
CA HIS A 219 15.09 -21.66 6.73
C HIS A 219 14.93 -22.01 5.23
N ASP A 220 15.79 -22.90 4.73
CA ASP A 220 15.85 -23.27 3.29
C ASP A 220 14.56 -23.89 2.72
N GLN A 221 13.56 -24.15 3.56
CA GLN A 221 12.29 -24.77 3.15
C GLN A 221 11.15 -23.78 2.88
N ASP A 222 11.38 -22.47 2.97
CA ASP A 222 10.33 -21.48 2.73
C ASP A 222 10.07 -21.28 1.21
N PRO A 223 8.85 -21.52 0.70
CA PRO A 223 8.54 -21.42 -0.74
C PRO A 223 8.61 -19.98 -1.28
N LEU A 224 8.64 -18.98 -0.40
CA LEU A 224 8.80 -17.55 -0.74
C LEU A 224 10.25 -17.09 -0.63
N LEU A 225 11.21 -17.99 -0.35
CA LEU A 225 12.63 -17.67 -0.23
C LEU A 225 13.21 -16.90 -1.43
N PRO A 226 12.87 -17.20 -2.70
CA PRO A 226 13.37 -16.42 -3.84
C PRO A 226 12.85 -14.98 -3.83
N LEU A 227 11.57 -14.80 -3.51
CA LEU A 227 10.95 -13.47 -3.40
C LEU A 227 11.53 -12.68 -2.22
N ALA A 228 11.82 -13.35 -1.11
CA ALA A 228 12.47 -12.74 0.05
C ALA A 228 13.91 -12.30 -0.29
N LYS A 229 14.68 -13.11 -1.03
CA LYS A 229 16.02 -12.73 -1.50
C LYS A 229 15.99 -11.54 -2.46
N GLU A 230 15.03 -11.51 -3.39
CA GLU A 230 14.86 -10.38 -4.31
C GLU A 230 14.44 -9.09 -3.57
N ALA A 231 13.58 -9.24 -2.57
CA ALA A 231 13.17 -8.12 -1.73
C ALA A 231 14.36 -7.58 -0.89
N ILE A 232 15.20 -8.46 -0.33
CA ILE A 232 16.41 -8.09 0.42
C ILE A 232 17.40 -7.33 -0.47
N THR A 233 17.70 -7.86 -1.65
CA THR A 233 18.61 -7.21 -2.62
C THR A 233 18.05 -5.86 -3.08
N PHE A 234 16.74 -5.75 -3.31
CA PHE A 234 16.10 -4.47 -3.59
C PHE A 234 16.26 -3.48 -2.42
N ALA A 235 16.04 -3.90 -1.18
CA ALA A 235 16.21 -3.05 -0.01
C ALA A 235 17.67 -2.61 0.20
N GLU A 236 18.64 -3.48 -0.04
CA GLU A 236 20.07 -3.13 -0.02
C GLU A 236 20.42 -2.14 -1.13
N SER A 237 19.87 -2.31 -2.34
CA SER A 237 20.05 -1.36 -3.45
C SER A 237 19.43 0.02 -3.14
N LEU A 238 18.28 0.05 -2.46
CA LEU A 238 17.60 1.30 -2.11
C LEU A 238 18.31 2.01 -0.95
N ALA A 239 18.83 1.26 0.02
CA ALA A 239 19.63 1.79 1.11
C ALA A 239 20.97 2.36 0.62
N THR A 240 21.64 1.69 -0.32
CA THR A 240 22.86 2.20 -0.95
C THR A 240 22.57 3.41 -1.83
N ALA A 241 21.52 3.39 -2.65
CA ALA A 241 21.10 4.56 -3.45
C ALA A 241 20.75 5.77 -2.58
N ARG A 242 20.09 5.56 -1.44
CA ARG A 242 19.80 6.63 -0.47
C ARG A 242 21.06 7.13 0.24
N ALA A 243 21.98 6.25 0.63
CA ALA A 243 23.26 6.66 1.22
C ALA A 243 24.11 7.45 0.22
N VAL A 244 24.10 7.08 -1.07
CA VAL A 244 24.72 7.84 -2.15
C VAL A 244 24.03 9.19 -2.36
N ALA A 245 22.70 9.23 -2.36
CA ALA A 245 21.95 10.48 -2.49
C ALA A 245 22.13 11.41 -1.27
N GLU A 246 22.19 10.88 -0.04
CA GLU A 246 22.51 11.64 1.17
C GLU A 246 23.96 12.10 1.16
N HIS A 247 24.89 11.29 0.61
CA HIS A 247 26.28 11.69 0.42
C HIS A 247 26.42 12.77 -0.65
N GLU A 248 25.70 12.68 -1.77
CA GLU A 248 25.64 13.69 -2.83
C GLU A 248 24.98 14.98 -2.33
N ALA A 249 23.91 14.88 -1.52
CA ALA A 249 23.29 16.03 -0.86
C ALA A 249 24.25 16.71 0.13
N ARG A 250 24.98 15.94 0.95
CA ARG A 250 26.05 16.47 1.81
C ARG A 250 27.20 17.06 1.02
N LEU A 251 27.56 16.49 -0.13
CA LEU A 251 28.59 17.05 -1.01
C LEU A 251 28.09 18.33 -1.69
N ARG A 252 26.81 18.47 -2.02
CA ARG A 252 26.21 19.72 -2.51
C ARG A 252 26.16 20.79 -1.39
N GLU A 253 25.72 20.45 -0.18
CA GLU A 253 25.79 21.34 0.99
C GLU A 253 27.25 21.75 1.31
N ASN A 254 28.19 20.81 1.29
CA ASN A 254 29.61 21.08 1.55
C ASN A 254 30.30 21.83 0.38
N ALA A 255 29.87 21.60 -0.86
CA ALA A 255 30.36 22.35 -2.02
C ALA A 255 29.74 23.76 -2.10
N GLU A 256 28.53 23.97 -1.57
CA GLU A 256 27.95 25.29 -1.31
C GLU A 256 28.64 25.99 -0.11
N ALA A 257 29.27 25.24 0.80
CA ALA A 257 29.92 25.80 1.99
C ALA A 257 31.30 26.46 1.74
N ILE A 258 32.02 26.12 0.64
CA ILE A 258 33.28 26.79 0.32
C ILE A 258 33.02 27.97 -0.62
N TRP A 259 32.75 29.13 0.00
CA TRP A 259 32.73 30.42 -0.69
C TRP A 259 34.15 30.80 -1.11
N THR A 260 34.37 30.86 -2.42
CA THR A 260 35.56 31.51 -3.01
C THR A 260 35.20 32.90 -3.53
N PRO A 261 36.16 33.84 -3.64
CA PRO A 261 35.91 35.16 -4.21
C PRO A 261 35.23 35.10 -5.60
N ASP A 262 35.66 34.18 -6.47
CA ASP A 262 35.08 34.02 -7.81
C ASP A 262 33.63 33.53 -7.77
N ARG A 263 33.31 32.58 -6.89
CA ARG A 263 31.93 32.08 -6.72
C ARG A 263 31.02 33.15 -6.15
N LEU A 264 31.51 33.93 -5.19
CA LEU A 264 30.78 35.07 -4.64
C LEU A 264 30.50 36.10 -5.75
N ALA A 265 31.48 36.41 -6.59
CA ALA A 265 31.31 37.32 -7.73
C ALA A 265 30.23 36.84 -8.70
N VAL A 266 30.26 35.56 -9.11
CA VAL A 266 29.24 34.97 -9.99
C VAL A 266 27.86 34.99 -9.33
N HIS A 267 27.77 34.62 -8.05
CA HIS A 267 26.51 34.58 -7.32
C HIS A 267 25.88 35.97 -7.18
N VAL A 268 26.69 36.97 -6.78
CA VAL A 268 26.25 38.36 -6.61
C VAL A 268 25.81 38.93 -7.95
N ARG A 269 26.61 38.77 -9.02
CA ARG A 269 26.24 39.24 -10.37
C ARG A 269 24.93 38.64 -10.86
N ALA A 270 24.70 37.34 -10.61
CA ALA A 270 23.45 36.67 -10.94
C ALA A 270 22.26 37.20 -10.13
N LYS A 271 22.42 37.46 -8.83
CA LYS A 271 21.34 38.00 -7.98
C LYS A 271 21.03 39.47 -8.26
N LEU A 272 22.03 40.25 -8.63
CA LEU A 272 21.85 41.65 -8.98
C LEU A 272 21.34 41.85 -10.40
N ASN A 273 21.25 40.80 -11.24
CA ASN A 273 20.88 40.86 -12.66
C ASN A 273 21.75 41.87 -13.45
N GLY A 274 23.03 41.98 -13.10
CA GLY A 274 23.95 42.95 -13.72
C GLY A 274 23.79 44.40 -13.24
N SER A 275 22.85 44.71 -12.34
CA SER A 275 22.78 46.03 -11.68
C SER A 275 24.00 46.27 -10.80
N ARG A 276 24.42 47.54 -10.66
CA ARG A 276 25.50 47.92 -9.74
C ARG A 276 25.01 48.01 -8.30
N LEU A 277 25.87 47.56 -7.38
CA LEU A 277 25.66 47.65 -5.94
C LEU A 277 26.31 48.92 -5.38
N PHE A 278 25.52 49.67 -4.64
CA PHE A 278 25.94 50.83 -3.85
C PHE A 278 25.74 50.50 -2.38
N VAL A 279 26.76 50.76 -1.56
CA VAL A 279 26.72 50.57 -0.10
C VAL A 279 26.92 51.92 0.55
N VAL A 280 26.16 52.22 1.59
CA VAL A 280 26.31 53.44 2.37
C VAL A 280 26.51 53.09 3.83
N SER A 281 27.55 53.63 4.45
CA SER A 281 27.77 53.47 5.89
C SER A 281 28.43 54.72 6.48
N ASN A 282 28.32 54.85 7.80
CA ASN A 282 28.84 56.05 8.46
C ASN A 282 30.37 56.03 8.45
N ARG A 283 30.97 54.87 8.72
CA ARG A 283 32.43 54.70 8.67
C ARG A 283 32.88 54.16 7.33
N GLU A 284 34.01 54.66 6.86
CA GLU A 284 34.70 54.21 5.66
C GLU A 284 35.57 52.95 5.92
N PRO A 285 35.82 52.12 4.89
CA PRO A 285 36.69 50.95 5.00
C PRO A 285 38.19 51.28 5.06
N TYR A 286 38.58 52.44 4.55
CA TYR A 286 39.97 52.91 4.48
C TYR A 286 40.03 54.40 4.82
N SER A 287 40.85 54.76 5.80
CA SER A 287 41.08 56.15 6.22
C SER A 287 42.56 56.51 6.06
N HIS A 288 42.86 57.76 5.71
CA HIS A 288 44.22 58.26 5.50
C HIS A 288 44.55 59.27 6.59
N VAL A 289 45.66 59.00 7.30
CA VAL A 289 46.14 59.85 8.39
C VAL A 289 47.54 60.35 8.09
N LYS A 290 47.84 61.59 8.47
CA LYS A 290 49.18 62.17 8.36
C LYS A 290 50.11 61.58 9.42
N GLU A 291 51.19 60.94 8.97
CA GLU A 291 52.30 60.49 9.81
C GLU A 291 53.53 61.33 9.45
N GLY A 292 53.63 62.52 10.05
CA GLY A 292 54.64 63.51 9.71
C GLY A 292 54.40 64.12 8.32
N LYS A 293 55.30 63.82 7.35
CA LYS A 293 55.16 64.25 5.94
C LYS A 293 54.56 63.17 5.04
N ALA A 294 54.36 61.95 5.54
CA ALA A 294 53.80 60.84 4.79
C ALA A 294 52.32 60.67 5.09
N VAL A 295 51.57 60.20 4.11
CA VAL A 295 50.18 59.79 4.28
C VAL A 295 50.15 58.27 4.48
N LYS A 296 49.52 57.82 5.56
CA LYS A 296 49.39 56.40 5.90
C LYS A 296 47.94 55.96 5.82
N VAL A 297 47.72 54.82 5.18
CA VAL A 297 46.41 54.18 5.13
C VAL A 297 46.18 53.36 6.40
N ILE A 298 45.06 53.60 7.06
CA ILE A 298 44.55 52.87 8.21
C ILE A 298 43.28 52.14 7.79
N ILE A 299 43.20 50.85 8.14
CA ILE A 299 42.00 50.04 7.98
C ILE A 299 41.29 50.02 9.34
N PRO A 300 40.15 50.72 9.52
CA PRO A 300 39.45 50.72 10.79
C PRO A 300 38.95 49.32 11.13
N ALA A 301 39.10 48.89 12.39
CA ALA A 301 38.52 47.64 12.86
C ALA A 301 36.98 47.74 12.81
N SER A 302 36.36 47.06 11.85
CA SER A 302 34.91 47.14 11.62
C SER A 302 34.36 45.82 11.08
N GLY A 303 33.44 45.20 11.84
CA GLY A 303 32.75 44.00 11.39
C GLY A 303 31.93 44.21 10.11
N LEU A 304 31.44 45.44 9.90
CA LEU A 304 30.73 45.82 8.67
C LEU A 304 31.67 45.75 7.46
N VAL A 305 32.90 46.26 7.58
CA VAL A 305 33.89 46.25 6.50
C VAL A 305 34.23 44.81 6.15
N THR A 306 34.55 43.98 7.15
CA THR A 306 34.84 42.55 6.95
C THR A 306 33.70 41.81 6.25
N ALA A 307 32.44 42.14 6.54
CA ALA A 307 31.29 41.47 5.97
C ALA A 307 30.95 41.92 4.53
N ILE A 308 31.02 43.23 4.26
CA ILE A 308 30.51 43.81 3.02
C ILE A 308 31.59 43.99 1.95
N GLU A 309 32.83 44.24 2.35
CA GLU A 309 33.93 44.48 1.41
C GLU A 309 34.13 43.33 0.39
N PRO A 310 34.12 42.03 0.78
CA PRO A 310 34.27 40.94 -0.18
C PRO A 310 33.20 40.97 -1.28
N ILE A 311 31.98 41.40 -0.96
CA ILE A 311 30.87 41.51 -1.92
C ILE A 311 31.14 42.65 -2.91
N LEU A 312 31.56 43.81 -2.41
CA LEU A 312 31.89 44.97 -3.25
C LEU A 312 33.06 44.70 -4.20
N ARG A 313 34.10 44.01 -3.71
CA ARG A 313 35.23 43.55 -4.55
C ARG A 313 34.79 42.59 -5.66
N ALA A 314 33.73 41.81 -5.43
CA ALA A 314 33.21 40.82 -6.38
C ALA A 314 32.35 41.45 -7.49
N CYS A 315 31.73 42.59 -7.24
CA CYS A 315 30.76 43.23 -8.14
C CYS A 315 31.17 44.62 -8.63
N ASP A 316 32.40 45.06 -8.40
CA ASP A 316 32.93 46.37 -8.78
C ASP A 316 32.01 47.52 -8.30
N GLY A 317 31.53 47.42 -7.06
CA GLY A 317 30.52 48.32 -6.49
C GLY A 317 31.07 49.68 -6.06
N THR A 318 30.21 50.50 -5.46
CA THR A 318 30.59 51.79 -4.88
C THR A 318 30.19 51.86 -3.41
N TRP A 319 31.15 52.16 -2.55
CA TRP A 319 30.97 52.41 -1.13
C TRP A 319 30.93 53.91 -0.88
N VAL A 320 29.84 54.46 -0.35
CA VAL A 320 29.72 55.86 0.07
C VAL A 320 29.86 55.95 1.60
N ALA A 321 30.80 56.74 2.11
CA ALA A 321 31.03 56.87 3.55
C ALA A 321 31.57 58.25 3.95
N HIS A 322 31.51 58.58 5.25
CA HIS A 322 32.15 59.80 5.77
C HIS A 322 33.67 59.65 5.74
N GLY A 323 34.36 60.63 5.12
CA GLY A 323 35.82 60.71 5.13
C GLY A 323 36.31 61.38 6.41
N SER A 324 36.89 60.59 7.31
CA SER A 324 37.19 61.00 8.70
C SER A 324 38.66 61.30 8.98
N GLY A 325 39.55 60.87 8.09
CA GLY A 325 41.00 61.05 8.19
C GLY A 325 41.45 62.45 7.81
N ASP A 326 42.49 62.96 8.48
CA ASP A 326 43.05 64.29 8.26
C ASP A 326 43.83 64.44 6.93
N ALA A 327 44.12 63.33 6.25
CA ALA A 327 44.70 63.31 4.90
C ALA A 327 43.69 62.84 3.83
N ASP A 328 42.44 62.51 4.17
CA ASP A 328 41.50 61.90 3.22
C ASP A 328 41.15 62.80 2.04
N ARG A 329 41.12 64.12 2.25
CA ARG A 329 40.86 65.10 1.19
C ARG A 329 41.99 65.18 0.17
N GLU A 330 43.21 64.81 0.55
CA GLU A 330 44.39 64.85 -0.31
C GLU A 330 44.50 63.60 -1.19
N THR A 331 43.72 62.55 -0.92
CA THR A 331 43.83 61.24 -1.59
C THR A 331 42.69 60.94 -2.56
N VAL A 332 41.67 61.79 -2.62
CA VAL A 332 40.52 61.60 -3.51
C VAL A 332 40.69 62.35 -4.85
N ASP A 333 39.92 61.94 -5.85
CA ASP A 333 39.79 62.66 -7.11
C ASP A 333 38.87 63.90 -7.00
N SER A 334 38.68 64.60 -8.13
CA SER A 334 37.79 65.78 -8.22
C SER A 334 36.31 65.53 -7.88
N ARG A 335 35.91 64.26 -7.76
CA ARG A 335 34.57 63.83 -7.37
C ARG A 335 34.60 63.14 -6.01
N ASP A 336 35.59 63.40 -5.16
CA ASP A 336 35.71 62.79 -3.83
C ASP A 336 35.78 61.24 -3.86
N ARG A 337 36.23 60.64 -4.96
CA ARG A 337 36.35 59.18 -5.13
C ARG A 337 37.79 58.71 -4.97
N LEU A 338 37.95 57.48 -4.49
CA LEU A 338 39.22 56.75 -4.40
C LEU A 338 38.97 55.30 -4.79
N GLN A 339 39.88 54.70 -5.57
CA GLN A 339 39.83 53.27 -5.83
C GLN A 339 40.47 52.49 -4.67
N VAL A 340 39.79 51.44 -4.22
CA VAL A 340 40.20 50.62 -3.08
C VAL A 340 39.97 49.13 -3.39
N PRO A 341 40.67 48.20 -2.70
CA PRO A 341 41.82 48.43 -1.79
C PRO A 341 43.03 49.09 -2.46
N PRO A 342 43.92 49.77 -1.72
CA PRO A 342 45.09 50.46 -2.29
C PRO A 342 46.04 49.57 -3.08
N GLU A 343 46.24 48.31 -2.64
CA GLU A 343 47.19 47.37 -3.27
C GLU A 343 46.61 46.75 -4.56
N GLU A 344 45.30 46.50 -4.56
CA GLU A 344 44.59 45.89 -5.69
C GLU A 344 43.22 46.56 -5.84
N PRO A 345 43.15 47.70 -6.57
CA PRO A 345 41.90 48.40 -6.85
C PRO A 345 40.80 47.49 -7.43
N ARG A 346 39.68 47.34 -6.70
CA ARG A 346 38.54 46.49 -7.09
C ARG A 346 37.18 47.15 -6.97
N TYR A 347 37.05 48.21 -6.17
CA TYR A 347 35.79 48.95 -6.02
C TYR A 347 36.07 50.42 -5.71
N THR A 348 35.03 51.24 -5.80
CA THR A 348 35.16 52.69 -5.57
C THR A 348 34.69 53.05 -4.18
N LEU A 349 35.49 53.82 -3.44
CA LEU A 349 35.09 54.53 -2.22
C LEU A 349 34.78 55.99 -2.58
N ARG A 350 33.54 56.44 -2.36
CA ARG A 350 33.11 57.84 -2.45
C ARG A 350 33.02 58.42 -1.04
N ARG A 351 33.75 59.51 -0.79
CA ARG A 351 33.72 60.19 0.50
C ARG A 351 32.68 61.31 0.50
N VAL A 352 31.98 61.40 1.63
CA VAL A 352 31.13 62.53 1.98
C VAL A 352 31.82 63.29 3.09
N TRP A 353 31.77 64.61 3.02
CA TRP A 353 32.47 65.49 3.94
C TRP A 353 31.50 66.14 4.91
N LEU A 354 31.77 65.96 6.20
CA LEU A 354 31.04 66.65 7.26
C LEU A 354 31.92 67.75 7.86
N ASN A 355 31.29 68.87 8.22
CA ASN A 355 31.94 69.86 9.08
C ASN A 355 31.80 69.43 10.56
N LYS A 356 32.42 70.19 11.47
CA LYS A 356 32.48 69.79 12.87
C LYS A 356 31.11 69.82 13.53
N GLU A 357 30.31 70.83 13.21
CA GLU A 357 28.96 71.02 13.73
C GLU A 357 28.01 69.90 13.26
N GLU A 358 28.13 69.47 12.01
CA GLU A 358 27.39 68.34 11.45
C GLU A 358 27.81 67.04 12.13
N GLU A 359 29.10 66.78 12.31
CA GLU A 359 29.58 65.59 13.01
C GLU A 359 29.07 65.56 14.46
N ASP A 360 29.16 66.69 15.17
CA ASP A 360 28.69 66.83 16.55
C ASP A 360 27.18 66.65 16.66
N GLY A 361 26.39 67.25 15.77
CA GLY A 361 24.94 67.16 15.80
C GLY A 361 24.37 65.83 15.31
N TYR A 362 24.85 65.30 14.18
CA TYR A 362 24.34 64.07 13.60
C TYR A 362 24.93 62.82 14.25
N TYR A 363 26.27 62.72 14.37
CA TYR A 363 26.92 61.49 14.81
C TYR A 363 26.94 61.41 16.33
N TYR A 364 27.52 62.41 17.01
CA TYR A 364 27.59 62.38 18.47
C TYR A 364 26.21 62.65 19.11
N GLY A 365 25.48 63.65 18.65
CA GLY A 365 24.15 64.02 19.14
C GLY A 365 23.05 63.02 18.77
N PHE A 366 22.41 63.19 17.63
CA PHE A 366 21.18 62.47 17.32
C PHE A 366 21.37 60.96 17.24
N ALA A 367 22.42 60.48 16.57
CA ALA A 367 22.67 59.06 16.40
C ALA A 367 23.15 58.39 17.69
N ASN A 368 24.22 58.88 18.33
CA ASN A 368 24.84 58.19 19.47
C ASN A 368 24.30 58.61 20.85
N GLU A 369 23.89 59.86 21.08
CA GLU A 369 23.23 60.27 22.33
C GLU A 369 21.70 60.07 22.30
N GLY A 370 21.09 60.05 21.12
CA GLY A 370 19.64 59.86 20.91
C GLY A 370 19.26 58.43 20.57
N LEU A 371 19.48 58.01 19.31
CA LEU A 371 19.01 56.74 18.77
C LEU A 371 19.67 55.52 19.41
N TRP A 372 20.98 55.55 19.63
CA TRP A 372 21.72 54.41 20.18
C TRP A 372 21.19 53.98 21.57
N PRO A 373 21.09 54.87 22.59
CA PRO A 373 20.56 54.48 23.90
C PRO A 373 19.06 54.15 23.86
N LEU A 374 18.29 54.82 22.99
CA LEU A 374 16.88 54.50 22.76
C LEU A 374 16.71 53.05 22.29
N CYS A 375 17.47 52.64 21.27
CA CYS A 375 17.36 51.32 20.65
C CYS A 375 17.90 50.19 21.54
N HIS A 376 18.93 50.45 22.34
CA HIS A 376 19.47 49.48 23.29
C HIS A 376 18.68 49.42 24.60
N ILE A 377 17.68 50.30 24.79
CA ILE A 377 16.98 50.46 26.06
C ILE A 377 18.03 50.64 27.19
N ALA A 378 19.02 51.50 26.91
CA ALA A 378 20.15 51.70 27.79
C ALA A 378 19.72 52.40 29.09
N HIS A 379 20.49 52.20 30.17
CA HIS A 379 20.25 52.91 31.43
C HIS A 379 20.45 54.43 31.30
N THR A 380 21.27 54.86 30.35
CA THR A 380 21.44 56.28 30.01
C THR A 380 20.23 56.77 29.22
N ARG A 381 19.62 57.87 29.69
CA ARG A 381 18.47 58.47 29.03
C ARG A 381 18.85 59.00 27.64
N PRO A 382 18.08 58.70 26.57
CA PRO A 382 18.31 59.28 25.25
C PRO A 382 18.09 60.79 25.27
N LEU A 383 18.98 61.52 24.60
CA LEU A 383 18.91 62.98 24.46
C LEU A 383 18.51 63.37 23.04
N PHE A 384 17.42 64.10 22.91
CA PHE A 384 16.88 64.57 21.63
C PHE A 384 16.85 66.09 21.62
N ARG A 385 17.75 66.71 20.85
CA ARG A 385 17.79 68.16 20.62
C ARG A 385 17.32 68.46 19.20
N ALA A 386 16.55 69.54 19.02
CA ALA A 386 16.04 69.92 17.70
C ALA A 386 17.17 70.28 16.71
N THR A 387 18.28 70.83 17.21
CA THR A 387 19.48 71.11 16.43
C THR A 387 20.12 69.83 15.90
N ASP A 388 20.24 68.80 16.75
CA ASP A 388 20.83 67.51 16.40
C ASP A 388 19.99 66.81 15.33
N TRP A 389 18.66 66.87 15.45
CA TRP A 389 17.74 66.39 14.41
C TRP A 389 17.91 67.11 13.07
N GLN A 390 18.08 68.43 13.10
CA GLN A 390 18.28 69.20 11.87
C GLN A 390 19.58 68.78 11.17
N HIS A 391 20.68 68.63 11.92
CA HIS A 391 21.92 68.08 11.37
C HIS A 391 21.75 66.63 10.89
N TYR A 392 20.98 65.80 11.61
CA TYR A 392 20.71 64.43 11.17
C TYR A 392 20.02 64.37 9.81
N ARG A 393 19.04 65.24 9.58
CA ARG A 393 18.36 65.40 8.28
C ARG A 393 19.29 65.92 7.20
N GLU A 394 20.07 66.96 7.49
CA GLU A 394 21.01 67.58 6.54
C GLU A 394 22.09 66.59 6.11
N VAL A 395 22.65 65.82 7.04
CA VAL A 395 23.64 64.78 6.74
C VAL A 395 23.01 63.66 5.92
N ASN A 396 21.82 63.17 6.29
CA ASN A 396 21.11 62.17 5.48
C ASN A 396 20.85 62.68 4.04
N GLN A 397 20.54 63.97 3.87
CA GLN A 397 20.38 64.58 2.55
C GLN A 397 21.71 64.65 1.78
N LYS A 398 22.83 65.04 2.42
CA LYS A 398 24.15 65.05 1.77
C LYS A 398 24.54 63.67 1.26
N PHE A 399 24.30 62.63 2.06
CA PHE A 399 24.55 61.26 1.64
C PHE A 399 23.61 60.85 0.50
N ALA A 400 22.33 61.21 0.56
CA ALA A 400 21.38 60.96 -0.52
C ALA A 400 21.86 61.58 -1.84
N ASP A 401 22.31 62.84 -1.81
CA ASP A 401 22.79 63.56 -2.98
C ASP A 401 24.05 62.90 -3.57
N ALA A 402 25.01 62.50 -2.73
CA ALA A 402 26.20 61.79 -3.17
C ALA A 402 25.86 60.44 -3.83
N ILE A 403 24.95 59.67 -3.25
CA ILE A 403 24.51 58.38 -3.82
C ILE A 403 23.79 58.58 -5.15
N LEU A 404 22.92 59.59 -5.24
CA LEU A 404 22.17 59.89 -6.46
C LEU A 404 23.10 60.27 -7.62
N ASP A 405 24.17 61.02 -7.33
CA ASP A 405 25.24 61.33 -8.29
C ASP A 405 25.93 60.04 -8.78
N GLU A 406 26.30 59.14 -7.87
CA GLU A 406 26.90 57.85 -8.23
C GLU A 406 25.95 56.93 -9.03
N MET A 407 24.64 57.04 -8.79
CA MET A 407 23.61 56.23 -9.46
C MET A 407 23.18 56.75 -10.83
N ALA A 408 23.56 57.96 -11.24
CA ALA A 408 22.99 58.68 -12.39
C ALA A 408 23.03 57.88 -13.72
N GLY A 409 24.04 57.03 -13.91
CA GLY A 409 24.21 56.19 -15.11
C GLY A 409 23.83 54.71 -14.96
N THR A 410 23.21 54.32 -13.84
CA THR A 410 22.88 52.91 -13.56
C THR A 410 21.39 52.68 -13.66
N GLU A 411 20.95 51.69 -14.44
CA GLU A 411 19.56 51.22 -14.46
C GLU A 411 19.28 50.31 -13.25
N GLN A 412 18.15 50.54 -12.57
CA GLN A 412 17.69 49.76 -11.41
C GLN A 412 18.79 49.52 -10.35
N PRO A 413 19.45 50.59 -9.85
CA PRO A 413 20.57 50.49 -8.92
C PRO A 413 20.13 49.80 -7.64
N VAL A 414 21.04 49.02 -7.04
CA VAL A 414 20.79 48.34 -5.77
C VAL A 414 21.54 49.11 -4.69
N LEU A 415 20.81 49.66 -3.72
CA LEU A 415 21.35 50.39 -2.58
C LEU A 415 21.23 49.55 -1.32
N LEU A 416 22.33 49.38 -0.62
CA LEU A 416 22.38 48.77 0.70
C LEU A 416 22.81 49.81 1.74
N VAL A 417 21.83 50.30 2.51
CA VAL A 417 22.01 51.28 3.57
C VAL A 417 22.39 50.57 4.87
N GLN A 418 23.44 51.04 5.52
CA GLN A 418 23.97 50.42 6.74
C GLN A 418 23.71 51.29 7.95
N ASP A 419 22.90 50.74 8.85
CA ASP A 419 22.73 51.13 10.23
C ASP A 419 21.88 52.39 10.51
N TYR A 420 21.62 52.60 11.80
CA TYR A 420 20.70 53.62 12.34
C TYR A 420 21.07 55.08 12.04
N HIS A 421 22.27 55.32 11.53
CA HIS A 421 22.71 56.65 11.12
C HIS A 421 21.92 57.17 9.90
N PHE A 422 21.35 56.27 9.09
CA PHE A 422 20.73 56.61 7.80
C PHE A 422 19.26 56.22 7.71
N ALA A 423 18.50 56.42 8.78
CA ALA A 423 17.07 56.04 8.79
C ALA A 423 16.26 56.79 7.73
N LEU A 424 16.63 58.02 7.35
CA LEU A 424 15.88 58.83 6.38
C LEU A 424 16.32 58.58 4.93
N LEU A 425 17.51 58.01 4.76
CA LEU A 425 18.16 57.85 3.47
C LEU A 425 17.35 57.03 2.45
N PRO A 426 16.71 55.89 2.81
CA PRO A 426 15.93 55.11 1.85
C PRO A 426 14.82 55.94 1.19
N GLN A 427 14.02 56.67 1.99
CA GLN A 427 12.97 57.53 1.48
C GLN A 427 13.51 58.66 0.59
N LEU A 428 14.60 59.32 0.99
CA LEU A 428 15.21 60.41 0.22
C LEU A 428 15.66 59.94 -1.17
N VAL A 429 16.30 58.77 -1.24
CA VAL A 429 16.71 58.17 -2.51
C VAL A 429 15.49 57.73 -3.33
N LYS A 430 14.51 57.06 -2.73
CA LYS A 430 13.29 56.60 -3.43
C LYS A 430 12.49 57.73 -4.07
N LYS A 431 12.43 58.90 -3.44
CA LYS A 431 11.77 60.09 -4.00
C LYS A 431 12.34 60.52 -5.35
N LYS A 432 13.64 60.29 -5.58
CA LYS A 432 14.35 60.67 -6.82
C LYS A 432 14.55 59.48 -7.76
N ARG A 433 14.71 58.27 -7.22
CA ARG A 433 14.92 57.02 -7.94
C ARG A 433 13.91 55.96 -7.50
N PRO A 434 12.65 56.05 -7.96
CA PRO A 434 11.63 55.05 -7.65
C PRO A 434 11.99 53.64 -8.15
N ASP A 435 12.86 53.55 -9.15
CA ASP A 435 13.40 52.32 -9.74
C ASP A 435 14.50 51.64 -8.90
N ALA A 436 15.14 52.36 -7.96
CA ALA A 436 16.22 51.82 -7.15
C ALA A 436 15.71 50.71 -6.21
N ARG A 437 16.40 49.57 -6.14
CA ARG A 437 16.13 48.54 -5.12
C ARG A 437 16.90 48.90 -3.86
N ILE A 438 16.20 49.24 -2.78
CA ILE A 438 16.84 49.70 -1.54
C ILE A 438 16.61 48.67 -0.45
N ALA A 439 17.67 48.30 0.26
CA ALA A 439 17.63 47.54 1.49
C ALA A 439 18.35 48.34 2.58
N ILE A 440 17.76 48.40 3.77
CA ILE A 440 18.42 48.91 4.96
C ILE A 440 18.67 47.75 5.92
N PHE A 441 19.89 47.69 6.45
CA PHE A 441 20.24 46.75 7.50
C PHE A 441 20.54 47.52 8.79
N TRP A 442 19.69 47.32 9.79
CA TRP A 442 19.79 47.97 11.11
C TRP A 442 20.61 47.07 12.03
N HIS A 443 21.85 47.46 12.40
CA HIS A 443 22.80 46.57 13.07
C HIS A 443 22.58 46.47 14.57
N ILE A 444 21.95 47.47 15.16
CA ILE A 444 21.62 47.52 16.58
C ILE A 444 20.22 46.91 16.83
N PRO A 445 19.80 46.65 18.08
CA PRO A 445 18.43 46.19 18.33
C PRO A 445 17.39 47.22 17.87
N TRP A 446 16.18 46.75 17.58
CA TRP A 446 15.02 47.63 17.40
C TRP A 446 14.24 47.73 18.72
N PRO A 447 13.91 48.94 19.22
CA PRO A 447 13.22 49.10 20.50
C PRO A 447 11.74 48.67 20.40
N ASN A 448 11.12 48.39 21.56
CA ASN A 448 9.67 48.20 21.62
C ASN A 448 8.93 49.54 21.38
N PRO A 449 7.64 49.51 20.99
CA PRO A 449 6.89 50.73 20.67
C PRO A 449 6.88 51.77 21.80
N GLU A 450 6.85 51.34 23.05
CA GLU A 450 6.84 52.23 24.21
C GLU A 450 8.16 53.00 24.35
N ALA A 451 9.31 52.34 24.18
CA ALA A 451 10.60 53.01 24.20
C ALA A 451 10.81 53.87 22.95
N PHE A 452 10.39 53.38 21.78
CA PHE A 452 10.49 54.15 20.53
C PHE A 452 9.69 55.46 20.59
N GLY A 453 8.53 55.44 21.27
CA GLY A 453 7.67 56.59 21.51
C GLY A 453 8.31 57.77 22.25
N ILE A 454 9.51 57.59 22.82
CA ILE A 454 10.29 58.67 23.43
C ILE A 454 10.90 59.60 22.37
N CYS A 455 11.14 59.10 21.15
CA CYS A 455 11.71 59.90 20.07
C CYS A 455 10.66 60.89 19.50
N PRO A 456 10.90 62.21 19.53
CA PRO A 456 9.95 63.20 19.02
C PRO A 456 9.65 63.07 17.51
N TRP A 457 10.59 62.49 16.74
CA TRP A 457 10.52 62.35 15.28
C TRP A 457 10.35 60.89 14.85
N GLN A 458 9.71 60.07 15.69
CA GLN A 458 9.46 58.66 15.42
C GLN A 458 8.74 58.42 14.08
N CYS A 459 7.81 59.29 13.69
CA CYS A 459 7.05 59.16 12.45
C CYS A 459 7.97 59.37 11.25
N GLU A 460 8.79 60.42 11.27
CA GLU A 460 9.74 60.73 10.21
C GLU A 460 10.81 59.65 10.05
N LEU A 461 11.27 59.06 11.16
CA LEU A 461 12.19 57.92 11.12
C LEU A 461 11.53 56.70 10.48
N LEU A 462 10.30 56.35 10.87
CA LEU A 462 9.56 55.23 10.29
C LEU A 462 9.22 55.44 8.82
N ASP A 463 8.83 56.65 8.43
CA ASP A 463 8.55 57.01 7.03
C ASP A 463 9.84 57.03 6.19
N GLY A 464 10.99 57.22 6.85
CA GLY A 464 12.32 57.20 6.27
C GLY A 464 12.78 55.81 5.84
N LEU A 465 12.50 54.82 6.69
CA LEU A 465 12.80 53.40 6.51
C LEU A 465 11.89 52.78 5.42
#